data_AF-A0A6N7V7P5-F1
#
_entry.id   AF-A0A6N7V7P5-F1
#
_cell.length_a   1.000
_cell.length_b   1.000
_cell.length_c   1.000
_cell.angle_alpha   90.00
_cell.angle_beta   90.00
_cell.angle_gamma   90.00
#
_symmetry.space_group_name_H-M   'P 1'
#
loop_
_entity.id
_entity.type
_entity.pdbx_description
1 polymer ?
#
loop_
_entity_poly.entity_id
_entity_poly.type
_entity_poly.pdbx_seq_one_letter_code
_entity_poly.pdbx_strand_id
1 'polypeptide(L)'
;MLGYRILGTCNTALAGEAMELDRAIGVAVPCNVVIREDPGGAVSVIEALNPESLVDLAGQEQLAQVVSRTSDGLQAAMHTLSESAGPV
;
A
#
# COMPACT_ATOMS: atom_id res chain seq x y z
N MET A 1 -13.49 1.95 19.41
CA MET A 1 -12.85 1.40 18.21
C MET A 1 -11.75 0.42 18.63
N LEU A 2 -12.15 -0.73 19.19
CA LEU A 2 -11.25 -1.88 19.27
C LEU A 2 -11.23 -2.51 17.87
N GLY A 3 -10.09 -3.06 17.45
CA GLY A 3 -10.00 -3.69 16.13
C GLY A 3 -9.95 -2.76 14.92
N TYR A 4 -9.44 -1.52 15.00
CA TYR A 4 -9.12 -0.70 13.81
C TYR A 4 -7.71 -0.12 13.95
N ARG A 5 -6.87 -0.31 12.93
CA ARG A 5 -5.48 0.15 12.90
C ARG A 5 -5.14 0.69 11.51
N ILE A 6 -4.35 1.75 11.48
CA ILE A 6 -3.74 2.29 10.26
C ILE A 6 -2.24 2.16 10.44
N LEU A 7 -1.58 1.52 9.48
CA LEU A 7 -0.13 1.33 9.43
C LEU A 7 0.42 2.12 8.24
N GLY A 8 1.48 2.88 8.46
CA GLY A 8 2.30 3.41 7.37
C GLY A 8 3.39 2.41 7.01
N THR A 9 3.35 1.86 5.80
CA THR A 9 4.34 0.91 5.28
C THR A 9 5.11 1.51 4.11
N CYS A 10 6.41 1.23 4.05
CA CYS A 10 7.26 1.87 3.05
C CYS A 10 8.37 0.92 2.58
N ASN A 11 8.54 0.81 1.27
CA ASN A 11 9.80 0.36 0.69
C ASN A 11 10.72 1.57 0.55
N THR A 12 11.68 1.71 1.45
CA THR A 12 12.53 2.90 1.53
C THR A 12 13.37 3.12 0.28
N ALA A 13 13.77 2.06 -0.43
CA ALA A 13 14.54 2.18 -1.66
C ALA A 13 13.69 2.77 -2.80
N LEU A 14 12.47 2.24 -3.00
CA LEU A 14 11.54 2.77 -4.00
C LEU A 14 11.04 4.18 -3.65
N ALA A 15 10.81 4.45 -2.37
CA ALA A 15 10.42 5.79 -1.92
C ALA A 15 11.54 6.82 -2.14
N GLY A 16 12.80 6.43 -1.90
CA GLY A 16 13.96 7.26 -2.23
C GLY A 16 14.02 7.59 -3.72
N GLU A 17 13.91 6.56 -4.57
CA GLU A 17 13.88 6.73 -6.03
C GLU A 17 12.73 7.65 -6.49
N ALA A 18 11.53 7.47 -5.94
CA ALA A 18 10.39 8.34 -6.24
C ALA A 18 10.64 9.80 -5.84
N MET A 19 11.20 10.04 -4.65
CA MET A 19 11.49 11.40 -4.17
C MET A 19 12.63 12.09 -4.95
N GLU A 20 13.53 11.33 -5.57
CA GLU A 20 14.54 11.86 -6.49
C GLU A 20 13.91 12.32 -7.82
N LEU A 21 12.90 11.61 -8.31
CA LEU A 21 12.15 11.95 -9.53
C LEU A 21 11.19 13.12 -9.30
N ASP A 22 10.43 13.10 -8.21
CA ASP A 22 9.59 14.21 -7.77
C ASP A 22 9.45 14.26 -6.25
N ARG A 23 9.96 15.34 -5.63
CA ARG A 23 9.83 15.55 -4.19
C ARG A 23 8.39 15.73 -3.71
N ALA A 24 7.46 16.16 -4.56
CA ALA A 24 6.06 16.33 -4.18
C ALA A 24 5.39 14.99 -3.85
N ILE A 25 5.91 13.86 -4.34
CA ILE A 25 5.43 12.52 -3.98
C ILE A 25 5.55 12.23 -2.47
N GLY A 26 6.37 13.01 -1.76
CA GLY A 26 6.49 12.99 -0.31
C GLY A 26 5.15 13.11 0.44
N VAL A 27 4.12 13.71 -0.17
CA VAL A 27 2.76 13.81 0.40
C VAL A 27 1.99 12.49 0.35
N ALA A 28 2.36 11.59 -0.57
CA ALA A 28 1.67 10.34 -0.86
C ALA A 28 2.36 9.11 -0.25
N VAL A 29 3.49 9.31 0.44
CA VAL A 29 4.19 8.28 1.21
C VAL A 29 3.96 8.50 2.72
N PRO A 30 3.99 7.44 3.55
CA PRO A 30 4.11 6.02 3.22
C PRO A 30 2.82 5.42 2.63
N CYS A 31 2.89 4.19 2.12
CA CYS A 31 1.70 3.45 1.70
C CYS A 31 0.87 3.11 2.95
N ASN A 32 -0.40 3.49 2.97
CA ASN A 32 -1.28 3.20 4.10
C ASN A 32 -1.83 1.77 3.99
N VAL A 33 -1.84 1.05 5.11
CA VAL A 33 -2.52 -0.24 5.26
C VAL A 33 -3.49 -0.14 6.43
N VAL A 34 -4.75 -0.44 6.20
CA VAL A 34 -5.80 -0.49 7.21
C VAL A 34 -6.04 -1.94 7.61
N ILE A 35 -6.08 -2.20 8.91
CA ILE A 35 -6.48 -3.48 9.48
C ILE A 35 -7.71 -3.22 10.33
N ARG A 36 -8.81 -3.91 10.04
CA ARG A 36 -10.03 -3.79 10.82
C ARG A 36 -10.68 -5.13 11.10
N GLU A 37 -11.30 -5.28 12.25
CA GLU A 37 -12.20 -6.40 12.53
C GLU A 37 -13.48 -6.22 11.69
N ASP A 38 -13.96 -7.32 11.11
CA ASP A 38 -15.30 -7.40 10.56
C ASP A 38 -16.34 -7.12 11.68
N PRO A 39 -17.51 -6.52 11.40
CA PRO A 39 -18.60 -6.38 12.36
C PRO A 39 -18.91 -7.62 13.23
N GLY A 40 -18.60 -8.83 12.76
CA GLY A 40 -18.73 -10.08 13.53
C GLY A 40 -17.55 -10.46 14.44
N GLY A 41 -16.45 -9.71 14.44
CA GLY A 41 -15.25 -9.93 15.27
C GLY A 41 -14.42 -11.17 14.91
N ALA A 42 -14.80 -11.91 13.87
CA ALA A 42 -14.19 -13.20 13.52
C ALA A 42 -13.05 -13.09 12.50
N VAL A 43 -13.04 -12.04 11.67
CA VAL A 43 -12.10 -11.90 10.54
C VAL A 43 -11.47 -10.51 10.57
N SER A 44 -10.16 -10.44 10.33
CA SER A 44 -9.47 -9.18 10.06
C SER A 44 -9.53 -8.88 8.57
N VAL A 45 -10.11 -7.74 8.20
CA VAL A 45 -10.04 -7.17 6.87
C VAL A 45 -8.77 -6.32 6.78
N ILE A 46 -7.94 -6.60 5.77
CA ILE A 46 -6.70 -5.87 5.48
C ILE A 46 -6.87 -5.16 4.14
N GLU A 47 -6.74 -3.85 4.14
CA GLU A 47 -6.88 -3.00 2.95
C GLU A 47 -5.59 -2.22 2.77
N ALA A 48 -4.99 -2.27 1.59
CA ALA A 48 -3.74 -1.56 1.31
C ALA A 48 -3.98 -0.52 0.20
N LEU A 49 -3.38 0.66 0.36
CA LEU A 49 -3.38 1.69 -0.67
C LEU A 49 -2.82 1.12 -1.97
N ASN A 50 -3.53 1.29 -3.09
CA ASN A 50 -3.01 0.98 -4.41
C ASN A 50 -2.09 2.13 -4.88
N PRO A 51 -0.78 1.90 -5.07
CA PRO A 51 0.15 2.94 -5.52
C PRO A 51 -0.20 3.50 -6.91
N GLU A 52 -0.80 2.70 -7.80
CA GLU A 52 -1.16 3.17 -9.15
C GLU A 52 -2.21 4.29 -9.11
N SER A 53 -3.10 4.24 -8.13
CA SER A 53 -4.13 5.26 -7.92
C SER A 53 -3.56 6.65 -7.57
N LEU A 54 -2.28 6.72 -7.17
CA LEU A 54 -1.59 7.98 -6.90
C LEU A 54 -1.08 8.65 -8.17
N VAL A 55 -0.76 7.88 -9.22
CA VAL A 55 -0.21 8.40 -10.48
C VAL A 55 -1.30 9.00 -11.36
N ASP A 56 -2.51 8.45 -11.28
CA ASP A 56 -3.70 9.01 -11.94
C ASP A 56 -4.00 10.45 -11.48
N LEU A 57 -3.51 10.84 -10.29
CA LEU A 57 -3.70 12.16 -9.72
C LEU A 57 -2.63 13.19 -10.16
N ALA A 58 -1.52 12.76 -10.80
CA ALA A 58 -0.34 13.60 -10.96
C ALA A 58 0.24 13.70 -12.39
N GLY A 59 -0.18 12.87 -13.35
CA GLY A 59 0.29 12.98 -14.74
C GLY A 59 1.79 12.75 -14.92
N GLN A 60 2.39 11.90 -14.07
CA GLN A 60 3.84 11.72 -14.01
C GLN A 60 4.27 10.37 -14.57
N GLU A 61 4.38 10.28 -15.89
CA GLU A 61 4.94 9.10 -16.58
C GLU A 61 6.29 8.67 -16.00
N GLN A 62 7.10 9.63 -15.54
CA GLN A 62 8.40 9.38 -14.91
C GLN A 62 8.31 8.51 -13.64
N LEU A 63 7.19 8.53 -12.92
CA LEU A 63 6.99 7.73 -11.70
C LEU A 63 6.42 6.33 -12.00
N ALA A 64 5.96 6.06 -13.22
CA ALA A 64 5.21 4.86 -13.56
C ALA A 64 5.97 3.56 -13.21
N GLN A 65 7.27 3.51 -13.49
CA GLN A 65 8.08 2.32 -13.19
C GLN A 65 8.31 2.10 -11.69
N VAL A 66 8.45 3.16 -10.90
CA VAL A 66 8.61 3.04 -9.44
C VAL A 66 7.29 2.61 -8.82
N VAL A 67 6.18 3.16 -9.31
CA VAL A 67 4.84 2.87 -8.82
C VAL A 67 4.44 1.44 -9.15
N SER A 68 4.64 0.98 -10.38
CA SER A 68 4.38 -0.42 -10.78
C SER A 68 5.16 -1.41 -9.90
N ARG A 69 6.46 -1.19 -9.67
CA ARG A 69 7.25 -2.04 -8.75
C ARG A 69 6.74 -2.00 -7.30
N THR A 70 6.24 -0.85 -6.86
CA THR A 70 5.66 -0.71 -5.51
C THR A 70 4.35 -1.50 -5.42
N SER A 71 3.49 -1.40 -6.44
CA SER A 71 2.24 -2.15 -6.56
C SER A 71 2.48 -3.66 -6.57
N ASP A 72 3.43 -4.14 -7.37
CA ASP A 72 3.79 -5.56 -7.45
C ASP A 72 4.20 -6.11 -6.09
N GLY A 73 5.07 -5.39 -5.38
CA GLY A 73 5.55 -5.79 -4.05
C GLY A 73 4.42 -5.83 -3.01
N LEU A 74 3.52 -4.84 -3.03
CA LEU A 74 2.38 -4.79 -2.12
C LEU A 74 1.37 -5.91 -2.44
N GLN A 75 1.09 -6.15 -3.72
CA GLN A 75 0.20 -7.23 -4.15
C GLN A 75 0.75 -8.60 -3.75
N ALA A 76 2.07 -8.82 -3.89
CA ALA A 76 2.72 -10.04 -3.43
C ALA A 76 2.55 -10.23 -1.91
N ALA A 77 2.74 -9.17 -1.12
CA ALA A 77 2.52 -9.24 0.33
C ALA A 77 1.06 -9.58 0.68
N MET A 78 0.09 -8.96 0.00
CA MET A 78 -1.34 -9.25 0.19
C MET A 78 -1.70 -10.69 -0.21
N HIS A 79 -1.09 -11.22 -1.27
CA HIS A 79 -1.25 -12.62 -1.66
C HIS A 79 -0.75 -13.57 -0.57
N THR A 80 0.45 -13.35 -0.04
CA THR A 80 1.02 -14.17 1.05
C THR A 80 0.15 -14.14 2.30
N LEU A 81 -0.42 -12.98 2.65
CA LEU A 81 -1.35 -12.87 3.78
C LEU A 81 -2.65 -13.64 3.53
N SER A 82 -3.15 -13.62 2.30
CA SER A 82 -4.38 -14.34 1.91
C SER A 82 -4.17 -15.86 1.96
N GLU A 83 -2.99 -16.36 1.59
CA GLU A 83 -2.63 -17.78 1.74
C GLU A 83 -2.46 -18.18 3.21
N SER A 84 -1.92 -17.29 4.04
CA SER A 84 -1.66 -17.54 5.46
C SER A 84 -2.93 -17.51 6.33
N ALA A 85 -3.97 -16.80 5.89
CA ALA A 85 -5.23 -16.69 6.62
C ALA A 85 -6.07 -17.99 6.63
N GLY A 86 -5.72 -18.97 5.77
CA GLY A 86 -6.54 -20.18 5.56
C GLY A 86 -7.88 -19.88 4.88
N PRO A 87 -8.66 -20.91 4.50
CA PRO A 87 -10.02 -20.69 4.00
C PRO A 87 -10.89 -20.11 5.12
N VAL A 88 -11.48 -18.95 4.87
CA VAL A 88 -12.55 -18.36 5.69
C VAL A 88 -13.86 -19.12 5.45
#